data_AF-A0A1G2Z802-F1
#
_entry.id   AF-A0A1G2Z802-F1
#
_cell.length_a   1.000
_cell.length_b   1.000
_cell.length_c   1.000
_cell.angle_alpha   90.00
_cell.angle_beta   90.00
_cell.angle_gamma   90.00
#
_symmetry.space_group_name_H-M   'P 1'
#
loop_
_entity.id
_entity.type
_entity.pdbx_description
1 polymer ?
#
loop_
_entity_poly.entity_id
_entity_poly.type
_entity_poly.pdbx_seq_one_letter_code
_entity_poly.pdbx_strand_id
1 'polypeptide(L)' 'MFYYPNRAQAIRIQQALHTLYEGMGGEYHFGNSAWDYVKQHTDIDLLAILQELAEENTKRNGY' A
#
# COMPACT_ATOMS: atom_id res chain seq x y z
N MET A 1 4.07 2.17 -2.23
CA MET A 1 2.94 3.08 -1.94
C MET A 1 1.72 2.26 -1.53
N PHE A 2 1.10 2.49 -0.37
CA PHE A 2 0.02 1.60 0.11
C PHE A 2 -1.34 1.75 -0.58
N TYR A 3 -1.56 2.82 -1.36
CA TYR A 3 -2.85 3.14 -1.96
C TYR A 3 -2.79 3.18 -3.49
N TYR A 4 -3.91 2.79 -4.12
CA TYR A 4 -4.08 2.88 -5.56
C TYR A 4 -4.39 4.32 -5.98
N PRO A 5 -3.64 4.89 -6.94
CA PRO A 5 -4.01 6.18 -7.53
C PRO A 5 -5.35 6.06 -8.27
N ASN A 6 -6.25 7.01 -8.03
CA ASN A 6 -7.55 7.08 -8.71
C ASN A 6 -7.56 8.02 -9.93
N ARG A 7 -6.54 8.89 -10.08
CA ARG A 7 -6.42 9.79 -11.23
C ARG A 7 -5.52 9.18 -12.30
N ALA A 8 -5.96 9.24 -13.56
CA ALA A 8 -5.23 8.72 -14.71
C ALA A 8 -3.78 9.23 -14.81
N GLN A 9 -3.54 10.50 -14.49
CA GLN A 9 -2.18 11.06 -14.45
C GLN A 9 -1.31 10.40 -13.37
N ALA A 10 -1.87 10.17 -12.19
CA ALA A 10 -1.16 9.52 -11.09
C ALA A 10 -0.87 8.05 -11.40
N ILE A 11 -1.80 7.33 -12.05
CA ILE A 11 -1.58 5.96 -12.55
C ILE A 11 -0.37 5.92 -13.50
N ARG A 12 -0.30 6.84 -14.47
CA ARG A 12 0.83 6.92 -15.42
C ARG A 12 2.16 7.17 -14.73
N ILE A 13 2.19 8.03 -13.72
CA ILE A 13 3.41 8.30 -12.94
C ILE A 13 3.86 7.03 -12.19
N GLN A 14 2.92 6.31 -11.58
CA GLN A 14 3.22 5.07 -10.85
C GLN A 14 3.77 3.97 -11.77
N GLN A 15 3.22 3.84 -12.98
CA GLN A 15 3.72 2.91 -14.00
C GLN A 15 5.15 3.28 -14.44
N ALA A 16 5.42 4.57 -14.69
CA ALA A 16 6.76 5.03 -15.06
C ALA A 16 7.80 4.77 -13.95
N LEU A 17 7.42 4.99 -12.68
CA LEU A 17 8.28 4.67 -11.54
C LEU A 17 8.55 3.17 -11.46
N HIS A 18 7.52 2.33 -11.56
CA HIS A 18 7.67 0.87 -11.55
C HIS A 18 8.70 0.39 -12.57
N THR A 19 8.54 0.78 -13.84
CA THR A 19 9.49 0.42 -14.92
C THR A 19 10.90 0.95 -14.67
N LEU A 20 11.03 2.16 -14.12
CA LEU A 20 12.33 2.74 -13.80
C LEU A 20 13.07 1.93 -12.73
N TYR A 21 12.38 1.58 -11.65
CA TYR A 21 12.96 0.80 -10.55
C TYR A 21 13.34 -0.61 -11.01
N GLU A 22 12.47 -1.29 -11.76
CA GLU A 22 12.77 -2.61 -12.33
C GLU A 22 13.98 -2.57 -13.27
N GLY A 23 14.07 -1.53 -14.10
CA GLY A 23 15.21 -1.34 -15.02
C GLY A 23 16.55 -1.14 -14.31
N MET A 24 16.54 -0.73 -13.05
CA MET A 24 17.74 -0.57 -12.19
C MET A 24 17.98 -1.79 -11.28
N GLY A 25 17.19 -2.87 -11.42
CA GLY A 25 17.24 -4.03 -10.53
C GLY A 25 16.67 -3.78 -9.14
N GLY A 26 15.91 -2.69 -8.97
CA GLY A 26 15.18 -2.37 -7.75
C GLY A 26 13.74 -2.85 -7.81
N GLU A 27 13.07 -2.84 -6.67
CA GLU A 27 11.68 -3.26 -6.55
C GLU A 27 10.75 -2.06 -6.33
N TYR A 28 9.56 -2.12 -6.92
CA TYR A 28 8.54 -1.09 -6.76
C TYR A 28 7.21 -1.71 -6.35
N HIS A 29 6.88 -1.56 -5.08
CA HIS A 29 5.67 -2.14 -4.48
C HIS A 29 4.57 -1.09 -4.29
N PHE A 30 3.36 -1.38 -4.74
CA PHE A 30 2.20 -0.49 -4.57
C PHE A 30 0.89 -1.25 -4.32
N GLY A 31 -0.06 -0.58 -3.65
CA GLY A 31 -1.33 -1.19 -3.26
C GLY A 31 -1.10 -2.41 -2.36
N ASN A 32 -1.72 -3.53 -2.72
CA ASN A 32 -1.59 -4.79 -1.98
C ASN A 32 -0.14 -5.28 -1.87
N SER A 33 0.66 -5.14 -2.93
CA SER A 33 2.05 -5.62 -2.90
C SER A 33 2.92 -4.86 -1.90
N ALA A 34 2.59 -3.60 -1.60
CA ALA A 34 3.28 -2.84 -0.56
C ALA A 34 2.98 -3.37 0.84
N TRP A 35 1.74 -3.80 1.09
CA TRP A 35 1.35 -4.44 2.36
C TRP A 35 2.02 -5.81 2.51
N ASP A 36 2.01 -6.61 1.45
CA ASP A 36 2.67 -7.92 1.41
C ASP A 36 4.18 -7.78 1.65
N TYR A 37 4.83 -6.79 1.02
CA TYR A 37 6.24 -6.51 1.24
C TYR A 37 6.55 -6.25 2.72
N VAL A 38 5.78 -5.39 3.39
CA VAL A 38 5.96 -5.11 4.83
C VAL A 38 5.78 -6.38 5.66
N LYS A 39 4.72 -7.15 5.39
CA LYS A 39 4.44 -8.39 6.10
C LYS A 39 5.56 -9.40 5.93
N GLN A 40 6.06 -9.58 4.71
CA GLN A 40 7.17 -10.51 4.43
C GLN A 40 8.49 -10.06 5.08
N HIS A 41 8.74 -8.76 5.18
CA HIS A 41 9.99 -8.23 5.73
C HIS A 41 10.00 -8.10 7.25
N THR A 42 8.83 -7.95 7.86
CA THR A 42 8.72 -7.65 9.30
C THR A 42 7.94 -8.70 10.08
N ASP A 43 7.28 -9.64 9.40
CA ASP A 43 6.32 -10.60 9.95
C ASP A 43 5.09 -9.94 10.63
N ILE A 44 4.87 -8.64 10.37
CA ILE A 44 3.78 -7.85 10.93
C ILE A 44 2.74 -7.57 9.84
N ASP A 45 1.49 -7.98 10.10
CA ASP A 45 0.34 -7.61 9.26
C ASP A 45 -0.19 -6.23 9.62
N LEU A 46 0.54 -5.19 9.17
CA LEU A 46 0.21 -3.80 9.47
C LEU A 46 -1.17 -3.40 8.92
N LEU A 47 -1.60 -3.98 7.78
CA LEU A 47 -2.90 -3.68 7.20
C LEU A 47 -4.03 -4.14 8.12
N ALA A 48 -3.95 -5.38 8.62
CA ALA A 48 -4.93 -5.92 9.56
C ALA A 48 -5.03 -5.06 10.83
N ILE A 49 -3.89 -4.68 11.41
CA ILE A 49 -3.86 -3.82 12.62
C ILE A 49 -4.58 -2.49 12.37
N LEU A 50 -4.32 -1.84 11.23
CA LEU A 50 -4.98 -0.57 10.89
C LEU A 50 -6.48 -0.73 10.63
N GLN A 51 -6.90 -1.86 10.05
CA GLN A 51 -8.31 -2.17 9.84
C GLN A 51 -9.04 -2.38 11.19
N GLU A 52 -8.45 -3.14 12.10
CA GLU A 52 -8.98 -3.33 13.46
C GLU A 52 -9.14 -2.00 14.19
N LEU A 53 -8.10 -1.14 14.17
CA LEU A 53 -8.15 0.20 14.77
C LEU A 53 -9.22 1.10 14.13
N ALA A 54 -9.43 0.99 12.81
CA ALA A 54 -10.46 1.75 12.11
C ALA A 54 -11.86 1.29 12.54
N GLU A 55 -12.10 -0.02 12.63
CA GLU A 55 -13.36 -0.58 13.10
C GLU A 55 -13.66 -0.19 14.55
N GLU A 56 -12.68 -0.27 15.44
CA GLU A 56 -12.80 0.16 16.84
C GLU A 56 -13.18 1.64 16.94
N ASN A 57 -12.54 2.50 16.14
CA ASN A 57 -12.85 3.92 16.11
C ASN A 57 -14.25 4.22 15.56
N THR A 58 -14.69 3.50 14.52
CA THR A 58 -16.07 3.63 13.99
C THR A 58 -17.09 3.24 15.07
N LYS A 59 -16.90 2.09 15.73
CA LYS A 59 -17.75 1.63 16.85
C LYS A 59 -17.78 2.63 18.00
N ARG A 60 -16.63 3.20 18.36
CA ARG A 60 -16.50 4.20 19.43
C ARG A 60 -17.19 5.53 19.09
N ASN A 61 -17.18 5.94 17.83
CA ASN A 61 -17.75 7.21 17.38
C ASN A 61 -19.24 7.11 16.99
N GLY A 62 -19.85 5.92 17.06
CA GLY A 62 -21.30 5.74 16.91
C GLY A 62 -21.86 5.99 15.51
N TYR A 63 -21.04 5.83 14.46
CA TYR A 63 -21.48 5.88 13.06
C TYR A 63 -21.89 4.50 12.54
#